data_AF-A0A1E3AFT4-F1
#
_entry.id   AF-A0A1E3AFT4-F1
#
_cell.length_a   1.000
_cell.length_b   1.000
_cell.length_c   1.000
_cell.angle_alpha   90.00
_cell.angle_beta   90.00
_cell.angle_gamma   90.00
#
_symmetry.space_group_name_H-M   'P 1'
#
loop_
_entity.id
_entity.type
_entity.pdbx_description
1 polymer ?
#
loop_
_entity_poly.entity_id
_entity_poly.type
_entity_poly.pdbx_seq_one_letter_code
_entity_poly.pdbx_strand_id
1 'polypeptide(L)'
;MPRLHEKLEKLYERSPVIPYNKESKFIIMSDCHRGQGNLADNFLPNQNIFYGALEYYYTQGFTYIELGDGDELWENRSINVILRTHSRVFRLLNNFYRENRLYMMYGNHDIVKHRRSLLKPECRNYYCDTVKKEDTFLNKIPFPEGLILQNEENNSRLFLIHGHQGSILNDELWPLGRFLVRYVWRPLELVGFKAPTGAGRNMKLVDKIEKELCSYARSHNKILIAGHTHRPVFPHPGDCPYFNDGSCVHPQCITGIEIENNAITLVKWLISATPERLLFIERQILDGPEPIDSYEKQITCTKNMK
;
A
#
# COMPACT_ATOMS: atom_id res chain seq x y z
N MET A 1 -8.45 9.96 24.35
CA MET A 1 -8.13 9.11 23.19
C MET A 1 -6.74 8.53 23.41
N PRO A 2 -6.49 7.26 23.08
CA PRO A 2 -5.17 6.67 23.23
C PRO A 2 -4.14 7.40 22.35
N ARG A 3 -2.93 7.60 22.87
CA ARG A 3 -1.83 8.20 22.10
C ARG A 3 -1.48 7.28 20.92
N LEU A 4 -0.97 7.83 19.82
CA LEU A 4 -0.63 7.05 18.61
C LEU A 4 0.17 5.78 18.93
N HIS A 5 1.19 5.87 19.78
CA HIS A 5 2.02 4.73 20.15
C HIS A 5 1.21 3.59 20.77
N GLU A 6 0.23 3.90 21.64
CA GLU A 6 -0.64 2.88 22.26
C GLU A 6 -1.55 2.21 21.22
N LYS A 7 -2.04 2.98 20.23
CA LYS A 7 -2.82 2.42 19.11
C LYS A 7 -1.97 1.47 18.28
N LEU A 8 -0.75 1.89 17.94
CA LEU A 8 0.18 1.10 17.14
C LEU A 8 0.66 -0.17 17.86
N GLU A 9 0.92 -0.11 19.18
CA GLU A 9 1.24 -1.30 19.96
C GLU A 9 0.08 -2.31 19.96
N LYS A 10 -1.15 -1.86 20.25
CA LYS A 10 -2.33 -2.73 20.20
C LYS A 10 -2.55 -3.31 18.80
N LEU A 11 -2.27 -2.51 17.77
CA LEU A 11 -2.34 -2.97 16.39
C LEU A 11 -1.27 -4.03 16.11
N TYR A 12 -0.04 -3.82 16.56
CA TYR A 12 1.05 -4.79 16.44
C TYR A 12 0.67 -6.13 17.08
N GLU A 13 0.16 -6.12 18.32
CA GLU A 13 -0.20 -7.34 19.06
C GLU A 13 -1.30 -8.18 18.38
N ARG A 14 -2.25 -7.53 17.69
CA ARG A 14 -3.37 -8.21 17.00
C ARG A 14 -3.11 -8.49 15.52
N SER A 15 -2.00 -8.00 14.95
CA SER A 15 -1.72 -8.11 13.53
C SER A 15 -1.42 -9.56 13.14
N PRO A 16 -2.04 -10.10 12.07
CA PRO A 16 -1.69 -11.42 11.56
C PRO A 16 -0.22 -11.50 11.19
N VAL A 17 0.40 -12.63 11.54
CA VAL A 17 1.81 -12.91 11.23
C VAL A 17 1.87 -13.79 9.98
N ILE A 18 2.68 -13.36 9.02
CA ILE A 18 2.99 -14.10 7.80
C ILE A 18 4.46 -14.51 7.92
N PRO A 19 4.77 -15.81 8.04
CA PRO A 19 6.14 -16.28 8.07
C PRO A 19 6.80 -16.10 6.70
N TYR A 20 8.11 -15.86 6.69
CA TYR A 20 8.90 -15.84 5.47
C TYR A 20 10.32 -16.38 5.69
N ASN A 21 10.92 -16.85 4.62
CA ASN A 21 12.29 -17.37 4.56
C ASN A 21 13.05 -16.72 3.39
N LYS A 22 14.29 -17.18 3.15
CA LYS A 22 15.18 -16.60 2.15
C LYS A 22 14.63 -16.70 0.72
N GLU A 23 13.83 -17.72 0.43
CA GLU A 23 13.20 -17.95 -0.88
C GLU A 23 11.95 -17.09 -1.07
N SER A 24 11.40 -16.53 0.01
CA SER A 24 10.22 -15.69 -0.02
C SER A 24 10.52 -14.36 -0.69
N LYS A 25 9.59 -13.93 -1.55
CA LYS A 25 9.67 -12.65 -2.27
C LYS A 25 8.39 -11.86 -2.04
N PHE A 26 8.51 -10.59 -1.69
CA PHE A 26 7.36 -9.71 -1.49
C PHE A 26 7.52 -8.43 -2.27
N ILE A 27 6.41 -7.94 -2.83
CA ILE A 27 6.27 -6.57 -3.28
C ILE A 27 5.17 -5.93 -2.45
N ILE A 28 5.48 -4.81 -1.82
CA ILE A 28 4.59 -4.01 -1.01
C ILE A 28 4.28 -2.73 -1.79
N MET A 29 3.01 -2.49 -2.06
CA MET A 29 2.52 -1.27 -2.72
C MET A 29 1.25 -0.78 -2.02
N SER A 30 1.06 0.53 -1.98
CA SER A 30 -0.06 1.22 -1.32
C SER A 30 -0.64 2.28 -2.24
N ASP A 31 -1.72 2.92 -1.76
CA ASP A 31 -2.20 4.20 -2.30
C ASP A 31 -2.41 4.14 -3.83
N CYS A 32 -3.10 3.08 -4.26
CA CYS A 32 -3.52 2.95 -5.66
C CYS A 32 -4.69 3.87 -5.96
N HIS A 33 -5.61 4.07 -5.01
CA HIS A 33 -6.80 4.89 -5.19
C HIS A 33 -7.56 4.58 -6.50
N ARG A 34 -7.72 3.29 -6.82
CA ARG A 34 -8.46 2.85 -8.01
C ARG A 34 -9.87 3.42 -8.00
N GLY A 35 -10.19 4.25 -8.99
CA GLY A 35 -11.44 4.97 -9.09
C GLY A 35 -12.42 4.36 -10.09
N GLN A 36 -13.21 5.23 -10.72
CA GLN A 36 -14.26 4.82 -11.67
C GLN A 36 -13.87 5.05 -13.14
N GLY A 37 -12.64 5.46 -13.42
CA GLY A 37 -12.12 5.70 -14.77
C GLY A 37 -12.51 7.05 -15.35
N ASN A 38 -12.80 8.05 -14.50
CA ASN A 38 -13.04 9.43 -14.93
C ASN A 38 -11.88 10.35 -14.52
N LEU A 39 -12.02 11.66 -14.72
CA LEU A 39 -10.96 12.63 -14.43
C LEU A 39 -10.54 12.70 -12.95
N ALA A 40 -11.41 12.26 -12.02
CA ALA A 40 -11.08 12.17 -10.59
C ALA A 40 -10.39 10.85 -10.22
N ASP A 41 -10.23 9.92 -11.17
CA ASP A 41 -9.53 8.66 -10.93
C ASP A 41 -8.02 8.86 -10.96
N ASN A 42 -7.44 9.06 -9.77
CA ASN A 42 -6.02 9.31 -9.60
C ASN A 42 -5.13 8.11 -10.02
N PHE A 43 -5.68 6.89 -10.04
CA PHE A 43 -4.97 5.70 -10.50
C PHE A 43 -4.86 5.63 -12.02
N LEU A 44 -5.87 6.15 -12.72
CA LEU A 44 -6.06 5.94 -14.16
C LEU A 44 -4.81 6.27 -15.01
N PRO A 45 -4.06 7.37 -14.77
CA PRO A 45 -2.84 7.66 -15.52
C PRO A 45 -1.74 6.59 -15.37
N ASN A 46 -1.67 5.93 -14.22
CA ASN A 46 -0.64 4.95 -13.88
C ASN A 46 -1.09 3.50 -14.04
N GLN A 47 -2.36 3.24 -14.40
CA GLN A 47 -2.90 1.89 -14.50
C GLN A 47 -2.03 0.95 -15.34
N ASN A 48 -1.50 1.41 -16.48
CA ASN A 48 -0.67 0.57 -17.35
C ASN A 48 0.69 0.26 -16.71
N ILE A 49 1.31 1.24 -16.04
CA ILE A 49 2.57 1.05 -15.29
C ILE A 49 2.35 0.00 -14.19
N PHE A 50 1.28 0.18 -13.41
CA PHE A 50 0.91 -0.75 -12.34
C PHE A 50 0.63 -2.15 -12.87
N TYR A 51 -0.13 -2.29 -13.96
CA TYR A 51 -0.40 -3.59 -14.55
C TYR A 51 0.89 -4.28 -15.00
N GLY A 52 1.80 -3.58 -15.68
CA GLY A 52 3.07 -4.15 -16.12
C GLY A 52 3.99 -4.55 -14.96
N ALA A 53 4.07 -3.72 -13.91
CA ALA A 53 4.79 -4.04 -12.70
C ALA A 53 4.20 -5.28 -12.01
N LEU A 54 2.88 -5.32 -11.84
CA LEU A 54 2.18 -6.43 -11.20
C LEU A 54 2.35 -7.75 -11.99
N GLU A 55 2.38 -7.68 -13.33
CA GLU A 55 2.64 -8.84 -14.20
C GLU A 55 4.08 -9.35 -14.04
N TYR A 56 5.06 -8.45 -13.97
CA TYR A 56 6.44 -8.80 -13.63
C TYR A 56 6.50 -9.53 -12.27
N TYR A 57 5.92 -8.96 -11.21
CA TYR A 57 5.94 -9.60 -9.89
C TYR A 57 5.21 -10.94 -9.87
N TYR A 58 4.11 -11.06 -10.60
CA TYR A 58 3.39 -12.32 -10.72
C TYR A 58 4.27 -13.41 -11.34
N THR A 59 4.94 -13.10 -12.45
CA THR A 59 5.80 -14.03 -13.19
C THR A 59 7.09 -14.37 -12.46
N GLN A 60 7.63 -13.44 -11.67
CA GLN A 60 8.84 -13.65 -10.86
C GLN A 60 8.57 -14.37 -9.52
N GLY A 61 7.31 -14.79 -9.27
CA GLY A 61 6.95 -15.58 -8.09
C GLY A 61 6.81 -14.76 -6.81
N PHE A 62 6.64 -13.44 -6.90
CA PHE A 62 6.46 -12.59 -5.73
C PHE A 62 5.09 -12.79 -5.07
N THR A 63 5.02 -12.53 -3.77
CA THR A 63 3.79 -12.30 -3.05
C THR A 63 3.46 -10.81 -3.10
N TYR A 64 2.23 -10.48 -3.48
CA TYR A 64 1.76 -9.09 -3.52
C TYR A 64 1.08 -8.73 -2.20
N ILE A 65 1.55 -7.65 -1.57
CA ILE A 65 0.96 -7.06 -0.37
C ILE A 65 0.45 -5.66 -0.72
N GLU A 66 -0.87 -5.48 -0.72
CA GLU A 66 -1.48 -4.16 -0.84
C GLU A 66 -1.63 -3.50 0.53
N LEU A 67 -0.81 -2.48 0.80
CA LEU A 67 -0.67 -1.81 2.09
C LEU A 67 -1.70 -0.69 2.29
N GLY A 68 -2.97 -0.95 1.93
CA GLY A 68 -4.10 -0.03 2.11
C GLY A 68 -4.27 1.03 1.01
N ASP A 69 -5.42 1.70 1.03
CA ASP A 69 -5.86 2.69 0.05
C ASP A 69 -5.76 2.20 -1.41
N GLY A 70 -6.12 0.94 -1.60
CA GLY A 70 -6.13 0.32 -2.92
C GLY A 70 -7.26 0.86 -3.80
N ASP A 71 -8.44 1.03 -3.23
CA ASP A 71 -9.65 1.41 -3.96
C ASP A 71 -10.27 2.70 -3.38
N GLU A 72 -10.69 3.61 -4.24
CA GLU A 72 -11.18 4.92 -3.82
C GLU A 72 -12.67 4.89 -3.40
N LEU A 73 -12.97 4.27 -2.25
CA LEU A 73 -14.33 4.05 -1.74
C LEU A 73 -14.88 5.23 -0.92
N TRP A 74 -14.06 6.25 -0.69
CA TRP A 74 -14.54 7.51 -0.13
C TRP A 74 -15.19 8.37 -1.19
N GLU A 75 -14.63 8.47 -2.40
CA GLU A 75 -15.29 9.16 -3.51
C GLU A 75 -16.39 8.32 -4.15
N ASN A 76 -16.13 7.02 -4.34
CA ASN A 76 -17.01 6.14 -5.07
C ASN A 76 -17.98 5.40 -4.14
N ARG A 77 -19.23 5.24 -4.56
CA ARG A 77 -20.27 4.54 -3.77
C ARG A 77 -20.30 3.04 -4.03
N SER A 78 -19.71 2.59 -5.13
CA SER A 78 -19.86 1.23 -5.64
C SER A 78 -18.51 0.67 -6.06
N ILE A 79 -18.02 -0.31 -5.28
CA ILE A 79 -16.82 -1.09 -5.64
C ILE A 79 -16.99 -1.80 -6.99
N ASN A 80 -18.22 -2.12 -7.39
CA ASN A 80 -18.49 -2.77 -8.69
C ASN A 80 -18.11 -1.91 -9.89
N VAL A 81 -18.15 -0.58 -9.75
CA VAL A 81 -17.69 0.31 -10.83
C VAL A 81 -16.17 0.19 -10.95
N ILE A 82 -15.46 0.30 -9.83
CA ILE A 82 -14.00 0.16 -9.74
C ILE A 82 -13.55 -1.21 -10.30
N LEU A 83 -14.23 -2.29 -9.90
CA LEU A 83 -13.95 -3.65 -10.38
C LEU A 83 -14.09 -3.81 -11.89
N ARG A 84 -15.10 -3.17 -12.50
CA ARG A 84 -15.28 -3.20 -13.95
C ARG A 84 -14.26 -2.33 -14.67
N THR A 85 -14.04 -1.10 -14.18
CA THR A 85 -13.08 -0.15 -14.74
C THR A 85 -11.67 -0.74 -14.78
N HIS A 86 -11.22 -1.32 -13.67
CA HIS A 86 -9.86 -1.86 -13.53
C HIS A 86 -9.83 -3.40 -13.58
N SER A 87 -10.75 -4.01 -14.33
CA SER A 87 -10.94 -5.48 -14.39
C SER A 87 -9.67 -6.28 -14.71
N ARG A 88 -8.78 -5.74 -15.54
CA ARG A 88 -7.48 -6.35 -15.85
C ARG A 88 -6.59 -6.51 -14.62
N VAL A 89 -6.53 -5.47 -13.79
CA VAL A 89 -5.76 -5.48 -12.54
C VAL A 89 -6.33 -6.50 -11.58
N PHE A 90 -7.65 -6.46 -11.35
CA PHE A 90 -8.28 -7.40 -10.41
C PHE A 90 -8.20 -8.86 -10.87
N ARG A 91 -8.19 -9.13 -12.18
CA ARG A 91 -7.95 -10.49 -12.69
C ARG A 91 -6.57 -10.98 -12.33
N LEU A 92 -5.55 -10.13 -12.49
CA LEU A 92 -4.19 -10.48 -12.12
C LEU A 92 -4.06 -10.67 -10.60
N LEU A 93 -4.67 -9.81 -9.78
CA LEU A 93 -4.78 -10.02 -8.33
C LEU A 93 -5.48 -11.34 -7.98
N ASN A 94 -6.51 -11.73 -8.71
CA ASN A 94 -7.17 -13.02 -8.50
C ASN A 94 -6.24 -14.21 -8.79
N ASN A 95 -5.26 -14.06 -9.68
CA ASN A 95 -4.25 -15.09 -9.91
C ASN A 95 -3.29 -15.20 -8.71
N PHE A 96 -2.81 -14.08 -8.17
CA PHE A 96 -2.05 -14.09 -6.90
C PHE A 96 -2.85 -14.77 -5.79
N TYR A 97 -4.14 -14.44 -5.65
CA TYR A 97 -5.02 -15.05 -4.65
C TYR A 97 -5.12 -16.58 -4.80
N ARG A 98 -5.34 -17.08 -6.02
CA ARG A 98 -5.46 -18.53 -6.30
C ARG A 98 -4.19 -19.31 -5.94
N GLU A 99 -3.05 -18.64 -5.90
CA GLU A 99 -1.76 -19.22 -5.54
C GLU A 99 -1.34 -18.90 -4.10
N ASN A 100 -2.23 -18.32 -3.28
CA ASN A 100 -1.95 -17.88 -1.91
C ASN A 100 -0.81 -16.84 -1.80
N ARG A 101 -0.65 -16.01 -2.84
CA ARG A 101 0.36 -14.95 -2.96
C ARG A 101 -0.24 -13.54 -2.89
N LEU A 102 -1.41 -13.38 -2.27
CA LEU A 102 -2.11 -12.09 -2.14
C LEU A 102 -2.46 -11.79 -0.67
N TYR A 103 -2.01 -10.63 -0.20
CA TYR A 103 -2.46 -10.01 1.05
C TYR A 103 -2.91 -8.59 0.76
N MET A 104 -4.03 -8.17 1.34
CA MET A 104 -4.55 -6.82 1.16
C MET A 104 -5.02 -6.26 2.49
N MET A 105 -4.62 -5.03 2.76
CA MET A 105 -5.00 -4.29 3.95
C MET A 105 -5.99 -3.19 3.57
N TYR A 106 -6.70 -2.64 4.55
CA TYR A 106 -7.43 -1.40 4.33
C TYR A 106 -6.60 -0.21 4.80
N GLY A 107 -6.72 0.90 4.07
CA GLY A 107 -6.33 2.22 4.51
C GLY A 107 -7.57 3.04 4.88
N ASN A 108 -7.43 4.36 4.94
CA ASN A 108 -8.56 5.20 5.28
C ASN A 108 -9.59 5.25 4.14
N HIS A 109 -9.18 5.38 2.88
CA HIS A 109 -10.09 5.54 1.72
C HIS A 109 -10.94 4.28 1.45
N ASP A 110 -10.49 3.12 1.89
CA ASP A 110 -11.21 1.85 1.77
C ASP A 110 -11.46 1.15 3.10
N ILE A 111 -11.48 1.90 4.22
CA ILE A 111 -11.80 1.40 5.57
C ILE A 111 -13.10 0.57 5.66
N VAL A 112 -14.02 0.79 4.73
CA VAL A 112 -15.25 0.00 4.60
C VAL A 112 -15.01 -1.49 4.30
N LYS A 113 -13.85 -1.85 3.71
CA LYS A 113 -13.42 -3.23 3.46
C LYS A 113 -13.28 -4.06 4.75
N HIS A 114 -12.98 -3.41 5.88
CA HIS A 114 -12.99 -4.06 7.20
C HIS A 114 -14.36 -4.68 7.54
N ARG A 115 -15.46 -4.12 7.00
CA ARG A 115 -16.81 -4.64 7.21
C ARG A 115 -17.14 -5.64 6.09
N ARG A 116 -16.89 -6.94 6.34
CA ARG A 116 -17.21 -8.04 5.40
C ARG A 116 -18.63 -7.99 4.83
N SER A 117 -19.61 -7.51 5.60
CA SER A 117 -21.01 -7.38 5.15
C SER A 117 -21.25 -6.35 4.04
N LEU A 118 -20.32 -5.40 3.82
CA LEU A 118 -20.43 -4.37 2.77
C LEU A 118 -19.94 -4.87 1.41
N LEU A 119 -19.11 -5.90 1.39
CA LEU A 119 -18.74 -6.59 0.17
C LEU A 119 -19.86 -7.60 -0.13
N LYS A 120 -20.98 -7.08 -0.67
CA LYS A 120 -22.15 -7.91 -0.95
C LYS A 120 -21.75 -9.08 -1.88
N PRO A 121 -22.39 -10.25 -1.75
CA PRO A 121 -22.20 -11.39 -2.68
C PRO A 121 -22.52 -11.07 -4.14
N GLU A 122 -23.14 -9.91 -4.38
CA GLU A 122 -23.51 -9.34 -5.68
C GLU A 122 -22.38 -8.58 -6.37
N CYS A 123 -21.20 -8.44 -5.75
CA CYS A 123 -19.98 -8.00 -6.43
C CYS A 123 -19.51 -9.09 -7.39
N ARG A 124 -20.26 -9.29 -8.49
CA ARG A 124 -20.32 -10.57 -9.18
C ARG A 124 -19.48 -10.69 -10.43
N ASN A 125 -19.06 -9.62 -11.09
CA ASN A 125 -18.39 -9.75 -12.37
C ASN A 125 -17.32 -8.67 -12.61
N TYR A 126 -16.14 -9.12 -13.05
CA TYR A 126 -15.12 -8.28 -13.70
C TYR A 126 -15.53 -7.85 -15.13
N TYR A 127 -16.53 -8.52 -15.69
CA TYR A 127 -17.01 -8.35 -17.07
C TYR A 127 -18.44 -7.81 -17.12
N CYS A 128 -18.76 -7.00 -18.13
CA CYS A 128 -20.15 -6.82 -18.58
C CYS A 128 -20.63 -7.97 -19.49
N ASP A 129 -19.72 -8.73 -20.12
CA ASP A 129 -20.06 -9.52 -21.32
C ASP A 129 -19.78 -11.04 -21.24
N THR A 130 -19.37 -11.59 -20.09
CA THR A 130 -19.12 -13.04 -19.98
C THR A 130 -20.23 -13.78 -19.23
N VAL A 131 -20.68 -14.89 -19.82
CA VAL A 131 -21.72 -15.79 -19.29
C VAL A 131 -21.25 -16.54 -18.03
N LYS A 132 -19.93 -16.67 -17.83
CA LYS A 132 -19.35 -17.37 -16.68
C LYS A 132 -19.00 -16.37 -15.57
N LYS A 133 -19.64 -16.55 -14.41
CA LYS A 133 -19.28 -15.86 -13.16
C LYS A 133 -17.83 -16.18 -12.81
N GLU A 134 -16.96 -15.19 -12.82
CA GLU A 134 -15.63 -15.33 -12.25
C GLU A 134 -15.71 -15.13 -10.73
N ASP A 135 -15.11 -16.07 -10.01
CA ASP A 135 -15.02 -16.07 -8.57
C ASP A 135 -14.15 -14.90 -8.10
N THR A 136 -14.70 -14.00 -7.26
CA THR A 136 -13.98 -12.85 -6.72
C THR A 136 -13.35 -13.20 -5.37
N PHE A 137 -12.09 -12.80 -5.19
CA PHE A 137 -11.36 -13.01 -3.95
C PHE A 137 -11.79 -12.02 -2.84
N LEU A 138 -12.42 -10.90 -3.19
CA LEU A 138 -12.70 -9.80 -2.24
C LEU A 138 -13.57 -10.24 -1.05
N ASN A 139 -14.52 -11.15 -1.28
CA ASN A 139 -15.38 -11.68 -0.20
C ASN A 139 -14.72 -12.81 0.60
N LYS A 140 -13.53 -13.25 0.19
CA LYS A 140 -12.86 -14.45 0.70
C LYS A 140 -11.62 -14.14 1.52
N ILE A 141 -10.95 -13.03 1.23
CA ILE A 141 -9.78 -12.59 2.00
C ILE A 141 -10.19 -11.70 3.18
N PRO A 142 -9.47 -11.74 4.31
CA PRO A 142 -9.54 -10.69 5.31
C PRO A 142 -8.83 -9.42 4.81
N PHE A 143 -9.27 -8.26 5.31
CA PHE A 143 -8.56 -6.99 5.17
C PHE A 143 -8.12 -6.54 6.57
N PRO A 144 -6.95 -6.98 7.07
CA PRO A 144 -6.45 -6.53 8.36
C PRO A 144 -5.94 -5.08 8.26
N GLU A 145 -5.88 -4.41 9.41
CA GLU A 145 -5.36 -3.05 9.53
C GLU A 145 -3.82 -3.01 9.58
N GLY A 146 -3.20 -4.11 10.01
CA GLY A 146 -1.77 -4.29 10.18
C GLY A 146 -1.38 -5.73 9.82
N LEU A 147 -0.15 -5.93 9.37
CA LEU A 147 0.45 -7.24 9.10
C LEU A 147 1.85 -7.30 9.70
N ILE A 148 2.30 -8.49 10.07
CA ILE A 148 3.69 -8.73 10.49
C ILE A 148 4.30 -9.73 9.53
N LEU A 149 5.39 -9.36 8.86
CA LEU A 149 6.26 -10.36 8.21
C LEU A 149 7.28 -10.83 9.24
N GLN A 150 7.32 -12.12 9.52
CA GLN A 150 8.26 -12.70 10.48
C GLN A 150 9.22 -13.67 9.79
N ASN A 151 10.51 -13.44 9.92
CA ASN A 151 11.52 -14.36 9.39
C ASN A 151 11.58 -15.64 10.23
N GLU A 152 11.55 -16.80 9.57
CA GLU A 152 11.56 -18.10 10.24
C GLU A 152 12.90 -18.46 10.89
N GLU A 153 14.01 -17.94 10.36
CA GLU A 153 15.37 -18.28 10.82
C GLU A 153 15.77 -17.48 12.07
N ASN A 154 15.52 -16.17 12.08
CA ASN A 154 15.99 -15.26 13.14
C ASN A 154 14.87 -14.59 13.94
N ASN A 155 13.60 -14.86 13.62
CA ASN A 155 12.41 -14.25 14.23
C ASN A 155 12.34 -12.72 14.09
N SER A 156 13.12 -12.13 13.18
CA SER A 156 13.01 -10.73 12.79
C SER A 156 11.59 -10.40 12.34
N ARG A 157 11.13 -9.18 12.63
CA ARG A 157 9.76 -8.76 12.34
C ARG A 157 9.72 -7.42 11.64
N LEU A 158 9.05 -7.40 10.49
CA LEU A 158 8.66 -6.18 9.80
C LEU A 158 7.18 -5.91 10.12
N PHE A 159 6.89 -4.75 10.68
CA PHE A 159 5.53 -4.33 10.95
C PHE A 159 5.01 -3.47 9.81
N LEU A 160 3.95 -3.93 9.15
CA LEU A 160 3.33 -3.30 8.01
C LEU A 160 2.02 -2.65 8.45
N ILE A 161 1.86 -1.36 8.18
CA ILE A 161 0.63 -0.59 8.42
C ILE A 161 0.36 0.32 7.22
N HIS A 162 -0.88 0.78 7.01
CA HIS A 162 -1.11 1.80 5.99
C HIS A 162 -0.47 3.16 6.37
N GLY A 163 -0.58 3.60 7.64
CA GLY A 163 0.03 4.86 8.12
C GLY A 163 -0.98 5.98 8.41
N HIS A 164 -2.28 5.74 8.22
CA HIS A 164 -3.35 6.67 8.60
C HIS A 164 -3.62 6.70 10.11
N GLN A 165 -3.11 5.70 10.86
CA GLN A 165 -3.32 5.55 12.30
C GLN A 165 -2.90 6.84 13.04
N GLY A 166 -3.78 7.36 13.90
CA GLY A 166 -3.54 8.60 14.64
C GLY A 166 -3.93 9.90 13.94
N SER A 167 -4.35 9.87 12.67
CA SER A 167 -4.96 11.03 12.02
C SER A 167 -6.40 11.22 12.49
N ILE A 168 -6.74 12.35 13.11
CA ILE A 168 -8.10 12.60 13.63
C ILE A 168 -9.15 12.44 12.52
N LEU A 169 -8.93 13.00 11.32
CA LEU A 169 -9.92 12.91 10.24
C LEU A 169 -9.85 11.58 9.48
N ASN A 170 -8.69 10.94 9.38
CA ASN A 170 -8.53 9.72 8.58
C ASN A 170 -8.71 8.42 9.37
N ASP A 171 -8.54 8.45 10.69
CA ASP A 171 -8.70 7.33 11.60
C ASP A 171 -9.98 7.51 12.45
N GLU A 172 -10.11 8.61 13.19
CA GLU A 172 -11.17 8.74 14.21
C GLU A 172 -12.51 9.26 13.66
N LEU A 173 -12.45 10.28 12.81
CA LEU A 173 -13.60 10.95 12.18
C LEU A 173 -13.68 10.62 10.70
N TRP A 174 -13.24 9.42 10.31
CA TRP A 174 -13.28 8.97 8.91
C TRP A 174 -14.64 9.11 8.21
N PRO A 175 -15.83 9.04 8.87
CA PRO A 175 -17.09 9.33 8.19
C PRO A 175 -17.21 10.79 7.74
N LEU A 176 -16.64 11.72 8.50
CA LEU A 176 -16.56 13.14 8.15
C LEU A 176 -15.53 13.37 7.04
N GLY A 177 -14.34 12.75 7.16
CA GLY A 177 -13.33 12.76 6.09
C GLY A 177 -13.91 12.28 4.76
N ARG A 178 -14.58 11.13 4.78
CA ARG A 178 -15.32 10.58 3.64
C ARG A 178 -16.38 11.54 3.09
N PHE A 179 -17.13 12.23 3.95
CA PHE A 179 -18.13 13.20 3.51
C PHE A 179 -17.47 14.35 2.73
N LEU A 180 -16.39 14.92 3.27
CA LEU A 180 -15.66 16.01 2.62
C LEU A 180 -15.07 15.57 1.27
N VAL A 181 -14.41 14.42 1.23
CA VAL A 181 -13.85 13.87 -0.01
C VAL A 181 -14.95 13.67 -1.07
N ARG A 182 -16.07 13.09 -0.67
CA ARG A 182 -17.15 12.74 -1.61
C ARG A 182 -17.91 13.94 -2.17
N TYR A 183 -18.23 14.92 -1.33
CA TYR A 183 -19.19 15.97 -1.67
C TYR A 183 -18.55 17.34 -1.87
N VAL A 184 -17.29 17.51 -1.48
CA VAL A 184 -16.55 18.76 -1.68
C VAL A 184 -15.38 18.52 -2.63
N TRP A 185 -14.51 17.56 -2.31
CA TRP A 185 -13.27 17.36 -3.05
C TRP A 185 -13.49 16.81 -4.46
N ARG A 186 -14.19 15.68 -4.58
CA ARG A 186 -14.46 15.03 -5.89
C ARG A 186 -15.14 15.97 -6.90
N PRO A 187 -16.16 16.78 -6.56
CA PRO A 187 -16.71 17.78 -7.49
C PRO A 187 -15.67 18.81 -7.97
N LEU A 188 -14.73 19.23 -7.11
CA LEU A 188 -13.66 20.15 -7.48
C LEU A 188 -12.68 19.50 -8.47
N GLU A 189 -12.35 18.22 -8.27
CA GLU A 189 -11.51 17.47 -9.22
C GLU A 189 -12.15 17.33 -10.59
N LEU A 190 -13.46 17.07 -10.63
CA LEU A 190 -14.19 16.96 -11.90
C LEU A 190 -14.21 18.27 -12.70
N VAL A 191 -14.03 19.42 -12.05
CA VAL A 191 -13.90 20.73 -12.72
C VAL A 191 -12.45 21.21 -12.86
N GLY A 192 -11.46 20.34 -12.56
CA GLY A 192 -10.05 20.54 -12.88
C GLY A 192 -9.14 20.92 -11.71
N PHE A 193 -9.64 20.99 -10.47
CA PHE A 193 -8.77 21.17 -9.30
C PHE A 193 -8.09 19.84 -8.96
N LYS A 194 -6.77 19.77 -9.10
CA LYS A 194 -6.04 18.54 -8.79
C LYS A 194 -5.94 18.31 -7.28
N ALA A 195 -6.03 17.05 -6.86
CA ALA A 195 -5.65 16.65 -5.51
C ALA A 195 -4.26 17.18 -5.19
N PRO A 196 -4.03 17.62 -3.95
CA PRO A 196 -2.69 17.89 -3.48
C PRO A 196 -1.94 16.55 -3.34
N THR A 197 -1.57 15.92 -4.46
CA THR A 197 -0.68 14.76 -4.56
C THR A 197 0.74 15.25 -4.82
N GLY A 198 1.74 14.51 -4.34
CA GLY A 198 3.14 14.89 -4.45
C GLY A 198 3.42 16.30 -3.91
N ALA A 199 3.92 17.19 -4.78
CA ALA A 199 4.35 18.55 -4.43
C ALA A 199 3.22 19.48 -3.92
N GLY A 200 1.95 19.13 -4.16
CA GLY A 200 0.80 19.91 -3.68
C GLY A 200 0.40 19.64 -2.23
N ARG A 201 0.90 18.54 -1.62
CA ARG A 201 0.54 18.12 -0.27
C ARG A 201 1.18 19.02 0.77
N ASN A 202 0.50 19.23 1.91
CA ASN A 202 1.06 20.01 3.01
C ASN A 202 2.24 19.25 3.64
N MET A 203 3.47 19.62 3.25
CA MET A 203 4.70 18.98 3.71
C MET A 203 4.84 18.99 5.24
N LYS A 204 4.32 20.02 5.93
CA LYS A 204 4.36 20.05 7.41
C LYS A 204 3.52 18.93 8.03
N LEU A 205 2.40 18.56 7.43
CA LEU A 205 1.56 17.46 7.91
C LEU A 205 2.22 16.11 7.62
N VAL A 206 2.76 15.94 6.41
CA VAL A 206 3.52 14.74 6.03
C VAL A 206 4.69 14.53 6.99
N ASP A 207 5.52 15.55 7.20
CA ASP A 207 6.66 15.50 8.12
C ASP A 207 6.23 15.20 9.56
N LYS A 208 5.08 15.70 10.00
CA LYS A 208 4.56 15.41 11.34
C LYS A 208 4.21 13.93 11.48
N ILE A 209 3.46 13.37 10.53
CA ILE A 209 3.05 11.95 10.55
C ILE A 209 4.30 11.07 10.53
N GLU A 210 5.24 11.33 9.63
CA GLU A 210 6.45 10.51 9.51
C GLU A 210 7.35 10.59 10.74
N LYS A 211 7.46 11.78 11.38
CA LYS A 211 8.18 11.92 12.66
C LYS A 211 7.54 11.12 13.78
N GLU A 212 6.21 11.08 13.85
CA GLU A 212 5.48 10.31 14.86
C GLU A 212 5.64 8.80 14.63
N LEU A 213 5.49 8.32 13.39
CA LEU A 213 5.72 6.91 13.04
C LEU A 213 7.18 6.48 13.28
N CYS A 214 8.12 7.34 12.92
CA CYS A 214 9.53 7.14 13.21
C CYS A 214 9.81 7.10 14.73
N SER A 215 9.20 8.00 15.50
CA SER A 215 9.33 8.00 16.96
C SER A 215 8.84 6.70 17.58
N TYR A 216 7.72 6.18 17.09
CA TYR A 216 7.21 4.86 17.49
C TYR A 216 8.18 3.73 17.13
N ALA A 217 8.64 3.67 15.88
CA ALA A 217 9.56 2.64 15.38
C ALA A 217 10.85 2.57 16.22
N ARG A 218 11.45 3.74 16.53
CA ARG A 218 12.65 3.84 17.39
C ARG A 218 12.37 3.46 18.84
N SER A 219 11.28 3.97 19.43
CA SER A 219 11.00 3.72 20.85
C SER A 219 10.66 2.26 21.15
N HIS A 220 10.07 1.55 20.19
CA HIS A 220 9.67 0.16 20.34
C HIS A 220 10.57 -0.83 19.59
N ASN A 221 11.66 -0.35 18.98
CA ASN A 221 12.67 -1.19 18.34
C ASN A 221 12.08 -2.07 17.24
N LYS A 222 11.28 -1.47 16.34
CA LYS A 222 10.55 -2.16 15.28
C LYS A 222 10.95 -1.59 13.93
N ILE A 223 11.08 -2.47 12.94
CA ILE A 223 11.12 -2.05 11.54
C ILE A 223 9.69 -1.84 11.08
N LEU A 224 9.36 -0.60 10.71
CA LEU A 224 8.01 -0.17 10.34
C LEU A 224 7.97 0.17 8.85
N ILE A 225 7.02 -0.41 8.12
CA ILE A 225 6.75 -0.10 6.71
C ILE A 225 5.35 0.50 6.60
N ALA A 226 5.24 1.69 5.99
CA ALA A 226 4.00 2.42 5.79
C ALA A 226 3.81 2.90 4.33
N GLY A 227 2.63 3.45 4.04
CA GLY A 227 2.31 4.23 2.85
C GLY A 227 1.70 5.57 3.27
N HIS A 228 0.49 5.88 2.84
CA HIS A 228 -0.40 6.99 3.26
C HIS A 228 0.11 8.41 2.97
N THR A 229 1.36 8.73 3.27
CA THR A 229 1.96 10.06 3.03
C THR A 229 2.33 10.27 1.57
N HIS A 230 2.36 9.18 0.79
CA HIS A 230 2.79 9.11 -0.60
C HIS A 230 4.26 9.48 -0.81
N ARG A 231 5.04 9.72 0.24
CA ARG A 231 6.46 10.09 0.10
C ARG A 231 7.30 8.83 0.30
N PRO A 232 7.93 8.27 -0.74
CA PRO A 232 8.79 7.11 -0.56
C PRO A 232 9.96 7.48 0.37
N VAL A 233 10.22 6.64 1.36
CA VAL A 233 11.28 6.84 2.36
C VAL A 233 12.02 5.51 2.53
N PHE A 234 13.33 5.56 2.39
CA PHE A 234 14.21 4.43 2.62
C PHE A 234 15.32 4.88 3.61
N PRO A 235 15.27 4.46 4.88
CA PRO A 235 16.32 4.75 5.84
C PRO A 235 17.52 3.84 5.60
N HIS A 236 18.72 4.31 5.91
CA HIS A 236 19.90 3.43 5.96
C HIS A 236 20.11 2.88 7.37
N PRO A 237 20.87 1.78 7.53
CA PRO A 237 21.23 1.27 8.84
C PRO A 237 21.91 2.35 9.70
N GLY A 238 21.19 2.87 10.68
CA GLY A 238 21.63 3.84 11.69
C GLY A 238 20.57 4.91 11.89
N ASP A 239 19.74 5.08 10.86
CA ASP A 239 18.60 5.96 10.87
C ASP A 239 17.40 5.34 11.58
N CYS A 240 16.28 6.04 11.49
CA CYS A 240 15.02 5.53 11.96
C CYS A 240 14.59 4.34 11.09
N PRO A 241 14.28 3.15 11.63
CA PRO A 241 13.84 2.00 10.83
C PRO A 241 12.38 2.13 10.38
N TYR A 242 12.06 3.26 9.75
CA TYR A 242 10.76 3.61 9.18
C TYR A 242 10.91 3.75 7.67
N PHE A 243 10.21 2.88 6.94
CA PHE A 243 10.14 2.85 5.49
C PHE A 243 8.78 3.35 5.03
N ASN A 244 8.75 3.95 3.86
CA ASN A 244 7.52 4.31 3.17
C ASN A 244 7.59 3.85 1.72
N ASP A 245 6.60 3.08 1.27
CA ASP A 245 6.57 2.52 -0.09
C ASP A 245 6.16 3.55 -1.16
N GLY A 246 5.75 4.74 -0.73
CA GLY A 246 5.35 5.85 -1.58
C GLY A 246 3.90 5.72 -2.03
N SER A 247 3.63 5.68 -3.34
CA SER A 247 2.26 5.52 -3.84
C SER A 247 2.22 5.04 -5.28
N CYS A 248 1.05 4.57 -5.70
CA CYS A 248 0.76 4.21 -7.08
C CYS A 248 0.10 5.34 -7.89
N VAL A 249 -0.02 6.55 -7.31
CA VAL A 249 -0.64 7.73 -7.91
C VAL A 249 0.34 8.89 -8.16
N HIS A 250 1.64 8.66 -7.99
CA HIS A 250 2.65 9.66 -8.33
C HIS A 250 2.60 10.03 -9.82
N PRO A 251 2.83 11.29 -10.20
CA PRO A 251 2.89 11.65 -11.61
C PRO A 251 3.90 10.78 -12.38
N GLN A 252 3.40 10.06 -13.39
CA GLN A 252 4.17 9.26 -14.36
C GLN A 252 4.95 8.06 -13.78
N CYS A 253 4.72 7.69 -12.52
CA CYS A 253 5.40 6.56 -11.91
C CYS A 253 4.63 5.99 -10.73
N ILE A 254 4.99 4.77 -10.36
CA ILE A 254 4.60 4.15 -9.10
C ILE A 254 5.85 3.72 -8.34
N THR A 255 5.74 3.60 -7.04
CA THR A 255 6.82 3.10 -6.18
C THR A 255 6.34 1.90 -5.38
N GLY A 256 7.28 1.14 -4.84
CA GLY A 256 6.99 0.02 -3.97
C GLY A 256 8.24 -0.45 -3.23
N ILE A 257 8.05 -1.28 -2.22
CA ILE A 257 9.14 -1.92 -1.48
C ILE A 257 9.18 -3.39 -1.84
N GLU A 258 10.32 -3.83 -2.33
CA GLU A 258 10.60 -5.23 -2.57
C GLU A 258 11.35 -5.83 -1.39
N ILE A 259 11.01 -7.07 -1.06
CA ILE A 259 11.76 -7.92 -0.14
C ILE A 259 12.12 -9.18 -0.90
N GLU A 260 13.41 -9.43 -1.07
CA GLU A 260 13.95 -10.61 -1.72
C GLU A 260 15.32 -10.94 -1.10
N ASN A 261 15.64 -12.23 -0.92
CA ASN A 261 16.93 -12.66 -0.34
C ASN A 261 17.24 -12.01 1.04
N ASN A 262 16.22 -11.83 1.89
CA ASN A 262 16.32 -11.13 3.19
C ASN A 262 16.85 -9.68 3.10
N ALA A 263 16.67 -9.01 1.96
CA ALA A 263 17.01 -7.61 1.76
C ALA A 263 15.79 -6.79 1.33
N ILE A 264 15.75 -5.51 1.73
CA ILE A 264 14.70 -4.56 1.37
C ILE A 264 15.24 -3.64 0.27
N THR A 265 14.45 -3.39 -0.77
CA THR A 265 14.78 -2.48 -1.87
C THR A 265 13.62 -1.54 -2.13
N LEU A 266 13.87 -0.24 -2.25
CA LEU A 266 12.87 0.71 -2.73
C LEU A 266 12.97 0.81 -4.26
N VAL A 267 11.86 0.59 -4.95
CA VAL A 267 11.82 0.59 -6.42
C VAL A 267 10.81 1.58 -6.96
N LYS A 268 11.02 1.96 -8.22
CA LYS A 268 10.15 2.80 -9.01
C LYS A 268 9.86 2.12 -10.35
N TRP A 269 8.62 2.19 -10.79
CA TRP A 269 8.22 1.81 -12.13
C TRP A 269 7.72 3.03 -12.90
N LEU A 270 8.12 3.14 -14.16
CA LEU A 270 7.76 4.26 -15.03
C LEU A 270 7.68 3.82 -16.49
N ILE A 271 7.16 4.69 -17.35
CA ILE A 271 7.27 4.52 -18.80
C ILE A 271 8.59 5.12 -19.26
N SER A 272 9.33 4.35 -20.03
CA SER A 272 10.59 4.74 -20.68
C SER A 272 10.48 4.51 -22.19
N ALA A 273 11.45 5.01 -22.95
CA ALA A 273 11.42 4.95 -24.41
C ALA A 273 12.79 4.57 -24.99
N THR A 274 12.79 3.69 -25.99
CA THR A 274 14.01 3.42 -26.78
C THR A 274 14.28 4.57 -27.76
N PRO A 275 15.50 4.68 -28.34
CA PRO A 275 15.79 5.64 -29.39
C PRO A 275 14.83 5.57 -30.59
N GLU A 276 14.26 4.39 -30.87
CA GLU A 276 13.29 4.14 -31.93
C GLU A 276 11.85 4.56 -31.57
N ARG A 277 11.64 5.14 -30.37
CA ARG A 277 10.34 5.58 -29.82
C ARG A 277 9.39 4.44 -29.45
N LEU A 278 9.92 3.28 -29.08
CA LEU A 278 9.14 2.21 -28.47
C LEU A 278 8.99 2.47 -26.97
N LEU A 279 7.75 2.56 -26.49
CA LEU A 279 7.46 2.74 -25.07
C LEU A 279 7.48 1.39 -24.35
N PHE A 280 8.13 1.34 -23.19
CA PHE A 280 8.15 0.17 -22.33
C PHE A 280 8.06 0.57 -20.86
N ILE A 281 7.68 -0.38 -20.02
CA ILE A 281 7.59 -0.19 -18.57
C ILE A 281 8.92 -0.61 -17.97
N GLU A 282 9.60 0.33 -17.31
CA GLU A 282 10.94 0.15 -16.76
C GLU A 282 10.87 0.07 -15.23
N ARG A 283 11.62 -0.88 -14.65
CA ARG A 283 11.89 -0.97 -13.21
C ARG A 283 13.22 -0.31 -12.90
N GLN A 284 13.22 0.66 -11.99
CA GLN A 284 14.42 1.30 -11.45
C GLN A 284 14.52 1.06 -9.95
N ILE A 285 15.72 0.78 -9.47
CA ILE A 285 16.02 0.77 -8.03
C ILE A 285 16.26 2.23 -7.63
N LEU A 286 15.48 2.71 -6.66
CA LEU A 286 15.69 4.02 -6.05
C LEU A 286 16.71 3.94 -4.92
N ASP A 287 16.63 2.89 -4.10
CA ASP A 287 17.51 2.68 -2.95
C ASP A 287 17.57 1.20 -2.54
N GLY A 288 18.63 0.82 -1.83
CA GLY A 288 18.97 -0.57 -1.52
C GLY A 288 19.60 -1.34 -2.70
N PRO A 289 19.67 -2.68 -2.64
CA PRO A 289 19.17 -3.55 -1.58
C PRO A 289 19.97 -3.43 -0.27
N GLU A 290 19.28 -3.36 0.87
CA GLU A 290 19.90 -3.41 2.21
C GLU A 290 19.44 -4.66 2.99
N PRO A 291 20.36 -5.43 3.61
CA PRO A 291 19.98 -6.58 4.44
C PRO A 291 19.11 -6.17 5.63
N ILE A 292 18.03 -6.90 5.87
CA ILE A 292 17.10 -6.62 6.99
C ILE A 292 17.82 -6.67 8.35
N ASP A 293 18.70 -7.65 8.53
CA ASP A 293 19.48 -7.84 9.76
C ASP A 293 20.36 -6.64 10.14
N SER A 294 20.73 -5.80 9.17
CA SER A 294 21.53 -4.59 9.42
C SER A 294 20.78 -3.59 10.30
N TYR A 295 19.45 -3.50 10.18
CA TYR A 295 18.61 -2.63 10.99
C TYR A 295 18.42 -3.17 12.41
N GLU A 296 18.44 -4.50 12.58
CA GLU A 296 18.22 -5.18 13.87
C GLU A 296 19.44 -5.17 14.78
N LYS A 297 20.64 -5.40 14.24
CA LYS A 297 21.89 -5.36 15.01
C LYS A 297 22.05 -4.03 15.73
N GLN A 298 21.59 -2.94 15.11
CA GLN A 298 21.69 -1.60 15.67
C GLN A 298 20.65 -1.31 16.74
N ILE A 299 19.40 -1.77 16.52
CA ILE A 299 18.35 -1.81 17.54
C ILE A 299 18.86 -2.51 18.82
N THR A 300 19.62 -3.60 18.65
CA THR A 300 20.15 -4.38 19.77
C THR A 300 21.35 -3.69 20.45
N CYS A 301 22.27 -3.09 19.68
CA CYS A 301 23.38 -2.31 20.23
C CYS A 301 22.93 -1.09 21.06
N THR A 302 21.84 -0.41 20.67
CA THR A 302 21.31 0.72 21.44
C THR A 302 20.71 0.32 22.79
N LYS A 303 20.26 -0.94 22.94
CA LYS A 303 19.83 -1.47 24.25
C LYS A 303 20.98 -1.73 25.20
N ASN A 304 22.14 -2.15 24.71
CA ASN A 304 23.31 -2.49 25.54
C ASN A 304 24.11 -1.26 26.00
N MET A 305 23.78 -0.06 25.50
CA MET A 305 24.44 1.21 25.87
C MET A 305 23.59 2.08 26.81
N LYS A 306 22.38 1.65 27.19
CA LYS A 306 21.49 2.31 28.17
C LYS A 306 21.35 1.45 29.41
#